data_AF-A0A959JDJ5-F1
#
_entry.id   AF-A0A959JDJ5-F1
#
_cell.length_a   1.000
_cell.length_b   1.000
_cell.length_c   1.000
_cell.angle_alpha   90.00
_cell.angle_beta   90.00
_cell.angle_gamma   90.00
#
_symmetry.space_group_name_H-M   'P 1'
#
loop_
_entity.id
_entity.type
_entity.pdbx_description
1 polymer ?
#
loop_
_entity_poly.entity_id
_entity_poly.type
_entity_poly.pdbx_seq_one_letter_code
_entity_poly.pdbx_strand_id
1 'polypeptide(L)'
;MKLIANQITNLTDARYFAARGLDGLIFDLEKMDPKEVLAIVEWIAGPDIIIHTNQPESLDAAVASIAKAIWTNTTGWSLPVTTYRSWSKLLSAPSEDPTAWIVSEDNWDEFVQSKQYGSPVILWLNYPDTKWLNEAGTHSLWALMIDGGEEELTGIKSFEDYDDFIDAWEELVAE
;
A
#
# COMPACT_ATOMS: atom_id res chain seq x y z
N MET A 1 7.89 11.02 -5.04
CA MET A 1 6.72 10.32 -4.46
C MET A 1 6.84 8.85 -4.80
N LYS A 2 6.29 7.93 -4.00
CA LYS A 2 6.32 6.49 -4.27
C LYS A 2 4.99 5.96 -4.83
N LEU A 3 5.01 4.80 -5.49
CA LEU A 3 3.81 4.07 -5.93
C LEU A 3 3.80 2.65 -5.37
N ILE A 4 2.71 2.26 -4.70
CA ILE A 4 2.55 0.99 -4.00
C ILE A 4 1.32 0.27 -4.54
N ALA A 5 1.39 -1.04 -4.73
CA ALA A 5 0.21 -1.86 -5.03
C ALA A 5 -0.30 -2.58 -3.78
N ASN A 6 -1.61 -2.52 -3.57
CA ASN A 6 -2.32 -3.10 -2.43
C ASN A 6 -3.07 -4.37 -2.81
N GLN A 7 -3.49 -5.17 -1.83
CA GLN A 7 -4.30 -6.37 -2.01
C GLN A 7 -3.75 -7.37 -3.05
N ILE A 8 -2.44 -7.58 -3.07
CA ILE A 8 -1.83 -8.56 -3.99
C ILE A 8 -2.21 -9.98 -3.57
N THR A 9 -2.98 -10.65 -4.41
CA THR A 9 -3.52 -12.00 -4.14
C THR A 9 -2.92 -13.11 -5.01
N ASN A 10 -2.18 -12.76 -6.06
CA ASN A 10 -1.64 -13.75 -7.00
C ASN A 10 -0.28 -13.31 -7.57
N LEU A 11 0.42 -14.28 -8.17
CA LEU A 11 1.74 -14.08 -8.75
C LEU A 11 1.74 -13.21 -10.02
N THR A 12 0.66 -13.23 -10.79
CA THR A 12 0.56 -12.46 -12.04
C THR A 12 0.61 -10.96 -11.74
N ASP A 13 -0.15 -10.49 -10.77
CA ASP A 13 -0.15 -9.09 -10.33
C ASP A 13 1.19 -8.68 -9.75
N ALA A 14 1.71 -9.52 -8.84
CA ALA A 14 2.98 -9.26 -8.19
C ALA A 14 4.10 -9.06 -9.22
N ARG A 15 4.14 -9.90 -10.26
CA ARG A 15 5.12 -9.78 -11.35
C ARG A 15 4.87 -8.56 -12.22
N TYR A 16 3.62 -8.28 -12.56
CA TYR A 16 3.26 -7.11 -13.36
C TYR A 16 3.72 -5.81 -12.67
N PHE A 17 3.31 -5.61 -11.42
CA PHE A 17 3.66 -4.41 -10.67
C PHE A 17 5.17 -4.31 -10.38
N ALA A 18 5.83 -5.44 -10.07
CA ALA A 18 7.27 -5.45 -9.92
C ALA A 18 8.00 -5.09 -11.23
N ALA A 19 7.52 -5.58 -12.39
CA ALA A 19 8.10 -5.27 -13.69
C ALA A 19 7.86 -3.81 -14.11
N ARG A 20 6.73 -3.22 -13.71
CA ARG A 20 6.44 -1.79 -13.87
C ARG A 20 7.21 -0.91 -12.89
N GLY A 21 8.02 -1.49 -11.99
CA GLY A 21 8.91 -0.74 -11.12
C GLY A 21 8.24 -0.10 -9.91
N LEU A 22 7.08 -0.62 -9.47
CA LEU A 22 6.44 -0.11 -8.26
C LEU A 22 7.35 -0.27 -7.03
N ASP A 23 7.26 0.68 -6.10
CA ASP A 23 8.11 0.75 -4.92
C ASP A 23 7.75 -0.28 -3.85
N GLY A 24 6.51 -0.76 -3.82
CA GLY A 24 6.07 -1.70 -2.80
C GLY A 24 4.84 -2.50 -3.17
N LEU A 25 4.72 -3.67 -2.54
CA LEU A 25 3.57 -4.57 -2.65
C LEU A 25 3.04 -4.88 -1.26
N ILE A 26 1.73 -4.77 -1.07
CA ILE A 26 1.06 -5.11 0.19
C ILE A 26 0.34 -6.45 0.06
N PHE A 27 0.68 -7.36 0.95
CA PHE A 27 0.01 -8.65 1.11
C PHE A 27 -0.85 -8.64 2.38
N ASP A 28 -2.12 -9.03 2.22
CA ASP A 28 -3.09 -9.09 3.33
C ASP A 28 -3.15 -10.50 3.91
N LEU A 29 -2.65 -10.67 5.13
CA LEU A 29 -2.64 -11.96 5.82
C LEU A 29 -4.02 -12.38 6.36
N GLU A 30 -5.03 -11.52 6.28
CA GLU A 30 -6.42 -11.92 6.53
C GLU A 30 -7.04 -12.62 5.32
N LYS A 31 -6.46 -12.44 4.12
CA LYS A 31 -6.93 -13.01 2.86
C LYS A 31 -6.03 -14.11 2.30
N MET A 32 -4.77 -14.18 2.73
CA MET A 32 -3.75 -15.07 2.19
C MET A 32 -2.93 -15.75 3.29
N ASP A 33 -2.55 -17.02 3.07
CA ASP A 33 -1.65 -17.72 4.00
C ASP A 33 -0.21 -17.16 3.89
N PRO A 34 0.50 -16.97 5.01
CA PRO A 34 1.92 -16.57 5.02
C PRO A 34 2.82 -17.35 4.04
N LYS A 35 2.56 -18.64 3.82
CA LYS A 35 3.32 -19.48 2.90
C LYS A 35 3.08 -19.13 1.45
N GLU A 36 1.86 -18.71 1.09
CA GLU A 36 1.54 -18.24 -0.26
C GLU A 36 2.25 -16.92 -0.55
N VAL A 37 2.31 -16.02 0.45
CA VAL A 37 3.09 -14.77 0.36
C VAL A 37 4.55 -15.07 0.07
N LEU A 38 5.17 -15.98 0.85
CA LEU A 38 6.57 -16.38 0.63
C LEU A 38 6.78 -16.96 -0.77
N ALA A 39 5.87 -17.82 -1.21
CA ALA A 39 5.92 -18.43 -2.54
C ALA A 39 5.80 -17.39 -3.66
N ILE A 40 5.03 -16.30 -3.48
CA ILE A 40 4.97 -15.20 -4.47
C ILE A 40 6.26 -14.38 -4.44
N VAL A 41 6.74 -14.02 -3.25
CA VAL A 41 7.91 -13.16 -3.04
C VAL A 41 9.19 -13.77 -3.62
N GLU A 42 9.33 -15.10 -3.62
CA GLU A 42 10.47 -15.80 -4.26
C GLU A 42 10.61 -15.56 -5.77
N TRP A 43 9.54 -15.15 -6.45
CA TRP A 43 9.52 -14.96 -7.91
C TRP A 43 9.53 -13.49 -8.34
N ILE A 44 9.65 -12.56 -7.40
CA ILE A 44 9.66 -11.12 -7.67
C ILE A 44 10.92 -10.48 -7.07
N ALA A 45 11.36 -9.38 -7.66
CA ALA A 45 12.47 -8.57 -7.18
C ALA A 45 12.18 -7.11 -7.49
N GLY A 46 12.64 -6.19 -6.63
CA GLY A 46 12.42 -4.76 -6.79
C GLY A 46 11.61 -4.15 -5.64
N PRO A 47 10.30 -4.40 -5.55
CA PRO A 47 9.43 -3.72 -4.60
C PRO A 47 9.70 -4.11 -3.15
N ASP A 48 9.52 -3.15 -2.25
CA ASP A 48 9.48 -3.36 -0.81
C ASP A 48 8.24 -4.19 -0.44
N ILE A 49 8.43 -5.25 0.36
CA ILE A 49 7.32 -6.09 0.82
C ILE A 49 6.70 -5.45 2.06
N ILE A 50 5.40 -5.19 2.01
CA ILE A 50 4.62 -4.64 3.10
C ILE A 50 3.55 -5.68 3.48
N ILE A 51 3.34 -5.87 4.77
CA ILE A 51 2.37 -6.87 5.26
C ILE A 51 1.22 -6.15 5.97
N HIS A 52 0.00 -6.40 5.54
CA HIS A 52 -1.19 -6.01 6.26
C HIS A 52 -1.63 -7.14 7.21
N THR A 53 -1.72 -6.84 8.50
CA THR A 53 -2.21 -7.78 9.53
C THR A 53 -2.69 -7.04 10.77
N ASN A 54 -3.77 -7.52 11.40
CA ASN A 54 -4.20 -7.04 12.71
C ASN A 54 -3.62 -7.86 13.88
N GLN A 55 -2.79 -8.87 13.61
CA GLN A 55 -2.13 -9.70 14.63
C GLN A 55 -0.61 -9.76 14.40
N PRO A 56 0.09 -8.62 14.46
CA PRO A 56 1.53 -8.54 14.19
C PRO A 56 2.38 -9.42 15.13
N GLU A 57 1.92 -9.69 16.35
CA GLU A 57 2.57 -10.58 17.31
C GLU A 57 2.55 -12.06 16.88
N SER A 58 1.61 -12.44 16.02
CA SER A 58 1.44 -13.80 15.50
C SER A 58 2.13 -14.00 14.15
N LEU A 59 2.86 -12.98 13.65
CA LEU A 59 3.49 -13.02 12.35
C LEU A 59 4.60 -14.08 12.30
N ASP A 60 4.54 -14.93 11.27
CA ASP A 60 5.59 -15.92 11.02
C ASP A 60 6.95 -15.24 10.83
N ALA A 61 8.00 -15.79 11.44
CA ALA A 61 9.33 -15.18 11.42
C ALA A 61 9.91 -15.02 10.01
N ALA A 62 9.59 -15.92 9.08
CA ALA A 62 10.03 -15.81 7.69
C ALA A 62 9.35 -14.61 7.01
N VAL A 63 8.04 -14.44 7.19
CA VAL A 63 7.30 -13.29 6.66
C VAL A 63 7.77 -11.99 7.32
N ALA A 64 7.98 -11.99 8.64
CA ALA A 64 8.51 -10.84 9.35
C ALA A 64 9.91 -10.42 8.86
N SER A 65 10.74 -11.38 8.42
CA SER A 65 12.09 -11.11 7.93
C SER A 65 12.14 -10.45 6.56
N ILE A 66 11.13 -10.68 5.72
CA ILE A 66 11.01 -10.06 4.39
C ILE A 66 10.22 -8.75 4.42
N ALA A 67 9.37 -8.57 5.43
CA ALA A 67 8.55 -7.39 5.58
C ALA A 67 9.39 -6.16 5.94
N LYS A 68 9.38 -5.14 5.08
CA LYS A 68 10.00 -3.85 5.37
C LYS A 68 9.09 -2.96 6.21
N ALA A 69 7.78 -3.13 6.05
CA ALA A 69 6.78 -2.42 6.84
C ALA A 69 5.58 -3.32 7.14
N ILE A 70 4.87 -2.98 8.21
CA ILE A 70 3.61 -3.59 8.60
C ILE A 70 2.53 -2.51 8.62
N TRP A 71 1.46 -2.75 7.87
CA TRP A 71 0.22 -2.02 8.04
C TRP A 71 -0.65 -2.75 9.06
N THR A 72 -0.99 -2.07 10.16
CA THR A 72 -1.85 -2.62 11.19
C THR A 72 -2.57 -1.54 11.97
N ASN A 73 -3.79 -1.81 12.43
CA ASN A 73 -4.47 -0.93 13.39
C ASN A 73 -4.25 -1.34 14.85
N THR A 74 -3.55 -2.45 15.11
CA THR A 74 -3.20 -2.92 16.46
C THR A 74 -2.07 -2.09 17.07
N THR A 75 -2.15 -1.75 18.36
CA THR A 75 -1.16 -0.92 19.10
C THR A 75 -0.42 -1.75 20.16
N GLY A 76 0.73 -1.27 20.64
CA GLY A 76 1.41 -1.85 21.81
C GLY A 76 2.19 -3.13 21.55
N TRP A 77 2.53 -3.41 20.29
CA TRP A 77 3.38 -4.54 19.88
C TRP A 77 4.75 -4.01 19.42
N SER A 78 5.76 -4.88 19.44
CA SER A 78 7.14 -4.47 19.15
C SER A 78 7.81 -5.38 18.11
N LEU A 79 7.78 -4.98 16.85
CA LEU A 79 8.74 -5.46 15.85
C LEU A 79 9.59 -4.27 15.37
N PRO A 80 10.86 -4.49 14.97
CA PRO A 80 11.76 -3.44 14.50
C PRO A 80 11.48 -3.05 13.04
N VAL A 81 10.21 -2.96 12.65
CA VAL A 81 9.78 -2.69 11.27
C VAL A 81 8.93 -1.42 11.21
N THR A 82 8.90 -0.77 10.05
CA THR A 82 8.10 0.43 9.83
C THR A 82 6.61 0.14 10.00
N THR A 83 5.87 1.05 10.64
CA THR A 83 4.43 0.88 10.89
C THR A 83 3.59 1.89 10.10
N TYR A 84 2.58 1.38 9.41
CA TYR A 84 1.54 2.17 8.75
C TYR A 84 0.19 1.92 9.43
N ARG A 85 -0.68 2.93 9.44
CA ARG A 85 -2.02 2.85 10.04
C ARG A 85 -3.06 3.44 9.11
N SER A 86 -4.22 2.79 9.05
CA SER A 86 -5.38 3.39 8.40
C SER A 86 -5.80 4.61 9.21
N TRP A 87 -6.03 5.74 8.55
CA TRP A 87 -6.69 6.86 9.18
C TRP A 87 -8.19 6.59 9.27
N SER A 88 -8.80 7.01 10.38
CA SER A 88 -10.25 7.15 10.48
C SER A 88 -10.58 8.25 11.49
N LYS A 89 -11.73 8.90 11.30
CA LYS A 89 -12.25 9.92 12.20
C LYS A 89 -12.43 9.43 13.65
N LEU A 90 -12.64 8.12 13.82
CA LEU A 90 -12.91 7.48 15.10
C LEU A 90 -11.64 7.05 15.84
N LEU A 91 -10.46 7.15 15.21
CA LEU A 91 -9.21 6.84 15.89
C LEU A 91 -8.88 7.93 16.90
N SER A 92 -8.96 7.55 18.17
CA SER A 92 -8.21 8.24 19.23
C SER A 92 -6.73 8.22 18.84
N ALA A 93 -6.02 9.34 19.05
CA ALA A 93 -4.59 9.45 18.75
C ALA A 93 -3.87 8.19 19.29
N PRO A 94 -3.17 7.42 18.44
CA PRO A 94 -2.54 6.19 18.86
C PRO A 94 -1.48 6.50 19.93
N SER A 95 -1.16 5.51 20.77
CA SER A 95 -0.09 5.64 21.76
C SER A 95 1.29 5.85 21.14
N GLU A 96 1.43 5.53 19.86
CA GLU A 96 2.64 5.68 19.04
C GLU A 96 2.26 6.23 17.66
N ASP A 97 2.98 7.25 17.21
CA ASP A 97 2.76 7.84 15.89
C ASP A 97 3.26 6.88 14.79
N PRO A 98 2.41 6.51 13.81
CA PRO A 98 2.84 5.68 12.69
C PRO A 98 3.85 6.45 11.82
N THR A 99 4.65 5.72 11.04
CA THR A 99 5.54 6.36 10.06
C THR A 99 4.77 7.06 8.95
N ALA A 100 3.63 6.49 8.56
CA ALA A 100 2.71 7.10 7.61
C ALA A 100 1.25 6.72 7.90
N TRP A 101 0.34 7.63 7.58
CA TRP A 101 -1.10 7.38 7.58
C TRP A 101 -1.56 6.91 6.21
N ILE A 102 -2.28 5.80 6.17
CA ILE A 102 -2.99 5.33 4.97
C ILE A 102 -4.39 5.95 4.99
N VAL A 103 -4.69 6.76 3.99
CA VAL A 103 -5.94 7.51 3.88
C VAL A 103 -6.62 7.09 2.60
N SER A 104 -7.82 6.53 2.68
CA SER A 104 -8.64 6.29 1.49
C SER A 104 -9.07 7.61 0.85
N GLU A 105 -9.16 7.65 -0.47
CA GLU A 105 -9.70 8.78 -1.22
C GLU A 105 -11.04 9.29 -0.69
N ASP A 106 -11.91 8.38 -0.22
CA ASP A 106 -13.23 8.71 0.35
C ASP A 106 -13.12 9.53 1.66
N ASN A 107 -11.99 9.41 2.34
CA ASN A 107 -11.70 10.07 3.61
C ASN A 107 -10.79 11.29 3.45
N TRP A 108 -10.37 11.63 2.23
CA TRP A 108 -9.35 12.65 1.97
C TRP A 108 -9.75 14.03 2.53
N ASP A 109 -10.95 14.51 2.19
CA ASP A 109 -11.42 15.83 2.61
C ASP A 109 -11.48 15.98 4.13
N GLU A 110 -11.84 14.91 4.84
CA GLU A 110 -11.84 14.90 6.30
C GLU A 110 -10.42 14.83 6.87
N PHE A 111 -9.54 14.06 6.25
CA PHE A 111 -8.14 13.95 6.66
C PHE A 111 -7.39 15.28 6.55
N VAL A 112 -7.58 16.04 5.47
CA VAL A 112 -6.94 17.35 5.26
C VAL A 112 -7.32 18.37 6.36
N GLN A 113 -8.51 18.21 6.94
CA GLN A 113 -8.99 19.04 8.06
C GLN A 113 -8.60 18.49 9.44
N SER A 114 -8.01 17.29 9.49
CA SER A 114 -7.66 16.61 10.73
C SER A 114 -6.37 17.17 11.35
N LYS A 115 -6.14 16.85 12.62
CA LYS A 115 -4.91 17.24 13.33
C LYS A 115 -3.68 16.45 12.86
N GLN A 116 -3.90 15.34 12.17
CA GLN A 116 -2.85 14.48 11.63
C GLN A 116 -2.30 15.01 10.29
N TYR A 117 -2.98 15.99 9.69
CA TYR A 117 -2.52 16.67 8.48
C TYR A 117 -1.14 17.31 8.71
N GLY A 118 -0.18 17.02 7.82
CA GLY A 118 1.24 17.35 7.98
C GLY A 118 2.14 16.17 8.38
N SER A 119 1.55 15.03 8.74
CA SER A 119 2.28 13.75 8.85
C SER A 119 2.50 13.14 7.45
N PRO A 120 3.43 12.18 7.27
CA PRO A 120 3.53 11.44 6.01
C PRO A 120 2.23 10.68 5.68
N VAL A 121 1.79 10.77 4.43
CA VAL A 121 0.53 10.16 3.97
C VAL A 121 0.75 9.25 2.78
N ILE A 122 0.13 8.08 2.85
CA ILE A 122 -0.13 7.18 1.73
C ILE A 122 -1.60 7.39 1.35
N LEU A 123 -1.86 7.91 0.16
CA LEU A 123 -3.23 8.03 -0.35
C LEU A 123 -3.61 6.73 -1.05
N TRP A 124 -4.66 6.09 -0.56
CA TRP A 124 -5.23 4.86 -1.10
C TRP A 124 -6.33 5.19 -2.10
N LEU A 125 -6.10 4.81 -3.35
CA LEU A 125 -7.02 4.93 -4.46
C LEU A 125 -7.71 3.58 -4.69
N ASN A 126 -9.03 3.56 -4.69
CA ASN A 126 -9.78 2.35 -5.03
C ASN A 126 -9.67 2.02 -6.52
N TYR A 127 -9.42 3.04 -7.34
CA TYR A 127 -9.22 2.92 -8.79
C TYR A 127 -8.11 3.89 -9.26
N PRO A 128 -7.27 3.49 -10.24
CA PRO A 128 -6.18 4.32 -10.76
C PRO A 128 -6.71 5.52 -11.58
N ASP A 129 -7.20 6.55 -10.90
CA ASP A 129 -7.71 7.78 -11.50
C ASP A 129 -6.65 8.90 -11.48
N THR A 130 -6.25 9.37 -12.66
CA THR A 130 -5.20 10.38 -12.86
C THR A 130 -5.54 11.73 -12.23
N LYS A 131 -6.80 12.00 -11.86
CA LYS A 131 -7.16 13.23 -11.14
C LYS A 131 -6.35 13.39 -9.85
N TRP A 132 -6.01 12.28 -9.19
CA TRP A 132 -5.30 12.26 -7.91
C TRP A 132 -3.81 12.58 -8.05
N LEU A 133 -3.24 12.53 -9.25
CA LEU A 133 -1.85 12.92 -9.49
C LEU A 133 -1.64 14.42 -9.25
N ASN A 134 -2.64 15.25 -9.58
CA ASN A 134 -2.59 16.70 -9.30
C ASN A 134 -2.67 17.01 -7.80
N GLU A 135 -3.55 16.30 -7.09
CA GLU A 135 -3.66 16.40 -5.62
C GLU A 135 -2.35 15.97 -4.95
N ALA A 136 -1.72 14.93 -5.47
CA ALA A 136 -0.48 14.40 -4.95
C ALA A 136 0.68 15.41 -5.01
N GLY A 137 0.79 16.14 -6.12
CA GLY A 137 1.75 17.23 -6.28
C GLY A 137 1.48 18.41 -5.33
N THR A 138 0.21 18.69 -5.03
CA THR A 138 -0.19 19.81 -4.17
C THR A 138 0.07 19.53 -2.69
N HIS A 139 -0.18 18.29 -2.25
CA HIS A 139 -0.16 17.92 -0.83
C HIS A 139 1.12 17.20 -0.38
N SER A 140 2.13 17.08 -1.25
CA SER A 140 3.41 16.41 -0.94
C SER A 140 3.22 15.02 -0.33
N LEU A 141 2.44 14.18 -1.01
CA LEU A 141 2.17 12.82 -0.55
C LEU A 141 3.45 12.00 -0.47
N TRP A 142 3.53 11.12 0.54
CA TRP A 142 4.67 10.21 0.68
C TRP A 142 4.59 9.10 -0.36
N ALA A 143 3.40 8.52 -0.54
CA ALA A 143 3.12 7.52 -1.57
C ALA A 143 1.67 7.61 -2.07
N LEU A 144 1.45 7.11 -3.28
CA LEU A 144 0.15 6.67 -3.76
C LEU A 144 0.06 5.15 -3.64
N MET A 145 -1.13 4.66 -3.33
CA MET A 145 -1.43 3.25 -3.22
C MET A 145 -2.64 2.92 -4.07
N ILE A 146 -2.47 1.95 -4.98
CA ILE A 146 -3.53 1.46 -5.88
C ILE A 146 -3.82 0.00 -5.53
N ASP A 147 -5.06 -0.45 -5.65
CA ASP A 147 -5.37 -1.86 -5.46
C ASP A 147 -4.86 -2.71 -6.62
N GLY A 148 -4.42 -3.94 -6.34
CA GLY A 148 -4.18 -4.97 -7.33
C GLY A 148 -5.53 -5.48 -7.80
N GLY A 149 -5.94 -5.04 -8.99
CA GLY A 149 -7.32 -5.17 -9.48
C GLY A 149 -7.91 -6.59 -9.40
N GLU A 150 -9.22 -6.66 -9.20
CA GLU A 150 -9.98 -7.90 -9.34
C GLU A 150 -9.97 -8.37 -10.81
N GLU A 151 -9.92 -9.69 -10.99
CA GLU A 151 -10.10 -10.32 -12.29
C GLU A 151 -11.51 -10.03 -12.83
N GLU A 152 -11.65 -9.54 -14.06
CA GLU A 152 -12.97 -9.44 -14.70
C GLU A 152 -13.57 -10.84 -14.93
N LEU A 153 -12.69 -11.81 -15.22
CA LEU A 153 -12.93 -13.26 -15.34
C LEU A 153 -11.63 -13.99 -14.95
N THR A 154 -11.68 -15.25 -14.51
CA THR A 154 -10.47 -16.03 -14.21
C THR A 154 -9.47 -15.98 -15.36
N GLY A 155 -8.32 -15.32 -15.16
CA GLY A 155 -7.29 -15.12 -16.16
C GLY A 155 -7.47 -13.93 -17.14
N ILE A 156 -8.42 -13.02 -16.92
CA ILE A 156 -8.58 -11.77 -17.67
C ILE A 156 -8.53 -10.57 -16.70
N LYS A 157 -7.46 -9.78 -16.83
CA LYS A 157 -7.29 -8.48 -16.18
C LYS A 157 -7.10 -7.42 -17.25
N SER A 158 -7.80 -6.30 -17.15
CA SER A 158 -7.48 -5.10 -17.94
C SER A 158 -6.36 -4.36 -17.23
N PHE A 159 -5.12 -4.51 -17.70
CA PHE A 159 -3.98 -3.73 -17.22
C PHE A 159 -3.90 -2.34 -17.88
N GLU A 160 -4.73 -2.06 -18.89
CA GLU A 160 -4.70 -0.80 -19.66
C GLU A 160 -4.87 0.42 -18.74
N ASP A 161 -5.85 0.37 -17.83
CA ASP A 161 -6.09 1.46 -16.88
C ASP A 161 -4.91 1.67 -15.91
N TYR A 162 -4.20 0.59 -15.56
CA TYR A 162 -3.00 0.67 -14.73
C TYR A 162 -1.82 1.24 -15.50
N ASP A 163 -1.63 0.83 -16.75
CA ASP A 163 -0.55 1.32 -17.59
C ASP A 163 -0.67 2.83 -17.81
N ASP A 164 -1.85 3.31 -18.21
CA ASP A 164 -2.10 4.75 -18.41
C ASP A 164 -1.83 5.56 -17.14
N PHE A 165 -2.26 5.05 -15.97
CA PHE A 165 -2.04 5.72 -14.70
C PHE A 165 -0.57 5.69 -14.26
N ILE A 166 0.11 4.55 -14.40
CA ILE A 166 1.52 4.42 -14.02
C ILE A 166 2.38 5.28 -14.94
N ASP A 167 2.10 5.32 -16.25
CA ASP A 167 2.81 6.19 -17.20
C ASP A 167 2.64 7.66 -16.83
N ALA A 168 1.41 8.11 -16.54
CA ALA A 168 1.16 9.47 -16.09
C ALA A 168 1.86 9.80 -14.75
N TRP A 169 1.96 8.82 -13.84
CA TRP A 169 2.69 8.98 -12.60
C TRP A 169 4.21 9.07 -12.83
N GLU A 170 4.76 8.25 -13.74
CA GLU A 170 6.18 8.25 -14.11
C GLU A 170 6.59 9.61 -14.71
N GLU A 171 5.75 10.18 -15.57
CA GLU A 171 5.96 11.52 -16.12
C GLU A 171 6.00 12.58 -15.01
N LEU A 172 5.04 12.53 -14.07
CA LEU A 172 4.97 13.49 -12.95
C LEU A 172 6.21 13.44 -12.05
N VAL A 173 6.77 12.26 -11.78
CA VAL A 173 7.93 12.13 -10.86
C VAL A 173 9.27 12.36 -11.56
N ALA A 174 9.30 12.40 -12.89
CA ALA A 174 10.50 12.71 -13.67
C ALA A 174 10.78 14.21 -13.80
N GLU A 175 9.78 15.07 -13.59
CA GLU A 175 9.86 16.54 -13.59
C GLU A 175 10.39 17.12 -12.26
#